data_AF-R6VSE5-F1
#
_entry.id   AF-R6VSE5-F1
#
_cell.length_a   1.000
_cell.length_b   1.000
_cell.length_c   1.000
_cell.angle_alpha   90.00
_cell.angle_beta   90.00
_cell.angle_gamma   90.00
#
_symmetry.space_group_name_H-M   'P 1'
#
loop_
_entity.id
_entity.type
_entity.pdbx_description
1 polymer ?
#
loop_
_entity_poly.entity_id
_entity_poly.type
_entity_poly.pdbx_seq_one_letter_code
_entity_poly.pdbx_strand_id
1 'polypeptide(L)'
;MIFGHEECVTCGLKKGSLLYGIEPGTTVEKLKKALGKDIVVNGAKNGLVGTGTQVVVSGKKYTVIIKGDTDGDGKITATDYIRVRLHILKRIRLDGEKLLAAHASTEISKNVSAADYIAIRLHILKKKLIVQ
;
A
#
# COMPACT_ATOMS: atom_id res chain seq x y z
N MET A 1 -7.50 -16.67 17.80
CA MET A 1 -7.74 -15.42 18.55
C MET A 1 -8.17 -14.33 17.59
N ILE A 2 -9.49 -14.18 17.57
CA ILE A 2 -10.29 -13.14 16.95
C ILE A 2 -10.22 -11.93 17.89
N PHE A 3 -9.68 -10.82 17.42
CA PHE A 3 -10.01 -9.48 17.93
C PHE A 3 -10.67 -8.81 16.72
N GLY A 4 -11.94 -8.42 16.72
CA GLY A 4 -12.72 -7.80 17.79
C GLY A 4 -13.15 -6.45 17.22
N HIS A 5 -14.44 -6.33 16.89
CA HIS A 5 -15.11 -5.13 16.36
C HIS A 5 -14.77 -3.89 17.19
N GLU A 6 -14.26 -2.83 16.54
CA GLU A 6 -14.60 -1.42 16.73
C GLU A 6 -13.74 -0.60 15.74
N GLU A 7 -14.39 0.06 14.78
CA GLU A 7 -13.83 1.00 13.78
C GLU A 7 -12.48 0.61 13.15
N CYS A 8 -12.50 -0.36 12.23
CA CYS A 8 -11.29 -0.78 11.51
C CYS A 8 -10.89 0.24 10.42
N VAL A 9 -10.18 1.31 10.81
CA VAL A 9 -9.50 2.25 9.87
C VAL A 9 -8.27 1.59 9.22
N THR A 10 -7.87 0.40 9.68
CA THR A 10 -6.84 -0.42 9.04
C THR A 10 -7.23 -1.88 9.12
N CYS A 11 -8.15 -2.30 8.24
CA CYS A 11 -8.49 -3.71 8.06
C CYS A 11 -7.31 -4.40 7.35
N GLY A 12 -6.26 -4.63 8.13
CA GLY A 12 -5.02 -5.26 7.73
C GLY A 12 -5.25 -6.70 7.26
N LEU A 13 -5.66 -6.92 6.02
CA LEU A 13 -5.79 -8.28 5.46
C LEU A 13 -4.39 -8.89 5.36
N LYS A 14 -4.04 -9.69 6.36
CA LYS A 14 -2.78 -10.45 6.41
C LYS A 14 -2.87 -11.59 5.42
N LYS A 15 -2.24 -11.44 4.25
CA LYS A 15 -2.10 -12.52 3.28
C LYS A 15 -0.66 -13.05 3.35
N GLY A 16 -0.41 -13.93 4.32
CA GLY A 16 0.92 -14.46 4.59
C GLY A 16 1.88 -13.41 5.16
N SER A 17 2.97 -13.09 4.43
CA SER A 17 3.99 -12.10 4.82
C SER A 17 3.69 -10.67 4.33
N LEU A 18 2.50 -10.43 3.76
CA LEU A 18 2.08 -9.14 3.20
C LEU A 18 0.92 -8.56 4.02
N LEU A 19 0.94 -7.24 4.18
CA LEU A 19 -0.04 -6.48 4.93
C LEU A 19 -0.68 -5.43 4.00
N TYR A 20 -1.96 -5.67 3.67
CA TYR A 20 -2.82 -4.79 2.86
C TYR A 20 -3.79 -4.02 3.75
N GLY A 21 -4.60 -3.11 3.20
CA GLY A 21 -5.66 -2.45 3.98
C GLY A 21 -5.21 -1.23 4.78
N ILE A 22 -4.00 -0.69 4.52
CA ILE A 22 -3.53 0.56 5.12
C ILE A 22 -3.94 1.72 4.22
N GLU A 23 -4.61 2.72 4.80
CA GLU A 23 -4.94 3.94 4.07
C GLU A 23 -3.69 4.79 3.78
N PRO A 24 -3.60 5.38 2.58
CA PRO A 24 -2.51 6.29 2.24
C PRO A 24 -2.53 7.52 3.16
N GLY A 25 -1.35 7.93 3.62
CA GLY A 25 -1.14 9.02 4.57
C GLY A 25 -1.10 8.57 6.03
N THR A 26 -1.13 7.26 6.30
CA THR A 26 -1.01 6.73 7.66
C THR A 26 0.40 6.94 8.22
N THR A 27 0.50 7.52 9.42
CA THR A 27 1.77 7.69 10.13
C THR A 27 2.14 6.43 10.89
N VAL A 28 3.45 6.24 11.12
CA VAL A 28 3.97 5.12 11.92
C VAL A 28 3.34 5.08 13.32
N GLU A 29 3.05 6.23 13.90
CA GLU A 29 2.41 6.34 15.23
C GLU A 29 0.96 5.86 15.23
N LYS A 30 0.17 6.24 14.22
CA LYS A 30 -1.20 5.76 14.05
C LYS A 30 -1.22 4.26 13.83
N LEU A 31 -0.27 3.75 13.03
CA LEU A 31 -0.10 2.32 12.80
C LEU A 31 0.25 1.57 14.10
N LYS A 32 1.16 2.12 14.91
CA LYS A 32 1.51 1.62 16.26
C LYS A 32 0.33 1.56 17.19
N LYS A 33 -0.52 2.59 17.19
CA LYS A 33 -1.75 2.59 17.97
C LYS A 33 -2.76 1.54 17.47
N ALA A 34 -2.89 1.37 16.15
CA ALA A 34 -3.85 0.44 15.56
C ALA A 34 -3.46 -1.04 15.70
N LEU A 35 -2.16 -1.37 15.57
CA LEU A 35 -1.67 -2.77 15.62
C LEU A 35 -1.16 -3.19 17.02
N GLY A 36 -0.86 -2.25 17.92
CA GLY A 36 -0.38 -2.50 19.29
C GLY A 36 1.04 -1.98 19.56
N LYS A 37 1.35 -1.71 20.83
CA LYS A 37 2.58 -1.03 21.30
C LYS A 37 3.91 -1.72 20.93
N ASP A 38 3.91 -3.02 20.66
CA ASP A 38 5.12 -3.82 20.42
C ASP A 38 5.40 -4.09 18.93
N ILE A 39 5.34 -3.04 18.11
CA ILE A 39 5.67 -3.13 16.68
C ILE A 39 6.88 -2.29 16.31
N VAL A 40 7.77 -2.90 15.54
CA VAL A 40 8.94 -2.25 14.96
C VAL A 40 8.64 -1.96 13.49
N VAL A 41 8.72 -0.69 13.09
CA VAL A 41 8.47 -0.26 11.71
C VAL A 41 9.80 0.22 11.12
N ASN A 42 10.27 -0.48 10.09
CA ASN A 42 11.52 -0.20 9.40
C ASN A 42 11.24 0.21 7.94
N GLY A 43 11.86 1.29 7.48
CA GLY A 43 11.71 1.79 6.11
C GLY A 43 10.59 2.82 5.91
N ALA A 44 10.05 3.39 6.98
CA ALA A 44 9.11 4.50 6.88
C ALA A 44 9.79 5.72 6.22
N LYS A 45 9.24 6.19 5.10
CA LYS A 45 9.70 7.42 4.45
C LYS A 45 8.95 8.61 5.05
N ASN A 46 9.69 9.58 5.55
CA ASN A 46 9.13 10.84 6.06
C ASN A 46 8.10 10.66 7.20
N GLY A 47 8.26 9.61 8.03
CA GLY A 47 7.33 9.27 9.13
C GLY A 47 6.00 8.65 8.68
N LEU A 48 5.84 8.39 7.38
CA LEU A 48 4.68 7.73 6.79
C LEU A 48 4.99 6.27 6.49
N VAL A 49 3.94 5.45 6.58
CA VAL A 49 3.98 4.05 6.20
C VAL A 49 3.64 3.96 4.72
N GLY A 50 4.60 3.54 3.90
CA GLY A 50 4.43 3.33 2.46
C GLY A 50 4.66 1.89 2.02
N THR A 51 4.40 1.62 0.75
CA THR A 51 4.72 0.34 0.11
C THR A 51 6.20 -0.03 0.30
N GLY A 52 6.46 -1.26 0.75
CA GLY A 52 7.80 -1.76 1.05
C GLY A 52 8.24 -1.54 2.50
N THR A 53 7.45 -0.83 3.31
CA THR A 53 7.72 -0.69 4.75
C THR A 53 7.62 -2.05 5.43
N GLN A 54 8.62 -2.42 6.22
CA GLN A 54 8.62 -3.66 6.99
C GLN A 54 8.10 -3.40 8.40
N VAL A 55 7.07 -4.14 8.79
CA VAL A 55 6.46 -4.09 10.12
C VAL A 55 6.70 -5.42 10.81
N VAL A 56 7.36 -5.40 11.96
CA VAL A 56 7.56 -6.59 12.79
C VAL A 56 6.54 -6.56 13.91
N VAL A 57 5.68 -7.58 13.97
CA VAL A 57 4.68 -7.75 15.03
C VAL A 57 4.97 -9.05 15.76
N SER A 58 5.34 -8.97 17.03
CA SER A 58 5.62 -10.14 17.89
C SER A 58 6.58 -11.16 17.22
N GLY A 59 7.67 -10.66 16.62
CA GLY A 59 8.69 -11.48 15.95
C GLY A 59 8.38 -11.89 14.51
N LYS A 60 7.19 -11.60 13.97
CA LYS A 60 6.83 -11.88 12.57
C LYS A 60 7.00 -10.64 11.71
N LYS A 61 7.73 -10.77 10.60
CA LYS A 61 7.97 -9.69 9.63
C LYS A 61 6.84 -9.65 8.60
N TYR A 62 6.26 -8.47 8.39
CA TYR A 62 5.25 -8.20 7.37
C TYR A 62 5.72 -7.06 6.48
N THR A 63 5.48 -7.16 5.17
CA THR A 63 5.73 -6.07 4.23
C THR A 63 4.42 -5.37 3.92
N VAL A 64 4.39 -4.06 4.12
CA VAL A 64 3.23 -3.23 3.83
C VAL A 64 3.13 -3.00 2.32
N ILE A 65 1.93 -3.17 1.78
CA ILE A 65 1.58 -2.83 0.41
C ILE A 65 0.37 -1.92 0.43
N ILE A 66 0.53 -0.70 -0.08
CA ILE A 66 -0.56 0.26 -0.26
C ILE A 66 -0.87 0.31 -1.76
N LYS A 67 -2.09 -0.08 -2.14
CA LYS A 67 -2.54 -0.05 -3.53
C LYS A 67 -2.52 1.39 -4.04
N GLY A 68 -1.83 1.61 -5.16
CA GLY A 68 -1.64 2.92 -5.78
C GLY A 68 -0.38 3.67 -5.33
N ASP A 69 0.31 3.24 -4.27
CA ASP A 69 1.58 3.83 -3.79
C ASP A 69 2.76 3.03 -4.35
N THR A 70 3.30 3.47 -5.47
CA THR A 70 4.34 2.76 -6.23
C THR A 70 5.77 3.25 -5.94
N ASP A 71 5.97 4.42 -5.32
CA ASP A 71 7.28 4.79 -4.75
C ASP A 71 7.49 4.38 -3.29
N GLY A 72 6.43 3.99 -2.61
CA GLY A 72 6.48 3.68 -1.19
C GLY A 72 6.62 4.94 -0.33
N ASP A 73 6.10 6.08 -0.78
CA ASP A 73 6.08 7.31 0.01
C ASP A 73 4.90 7.37 0.99
N GLY A 74 4.00 6.38 0.92
CA GLY A 74 2.81 6.29 1.75
C GLY A 74 1.67 7.17 1.28
N LYS A 75 1.77 7.82 0.12
CA LYS A 75 0.73 8.63 -0.50
C LYS A 75 0.45 8.10 -1.89
N ILE A 76 -0.70 8.52 -2.45
CA ILE A 76 -1.04 8.21 -3.84
C ILE A 76 -1.04 9.54 -4.58
N THR A 77 0.00 9.77 -5.37
CA THR A 77 0.26 11.06 -6.01
C THR A 77 0.42 10.93 -7.53
N ALA A 78 0.59 12.07 -8.21
CA ALA A 78 0.89 12.08 -9.65
C ALA A 78 2.17 11.31 -9.99
N THR A 79 3.12 11.20 -9.06
CA THR A 79 4.35 10.44 -9.24
C THR A 79 4.03 8.96 -9.47
N ASP A 80 3.10 8.39 -8.70
CA ASP A 80 2.68 6.99 -8.84
C ASP A 80 2.00 6.73 -10.16
N TYR A 81 1.10 7.63 -10.53
CA TYR A 81 0.43 7.62 -11.82
C TYR A 81 1.42 7.63 -12.99
N ILE A 82 2.46 8.46 -12.92
CA ILE A 82 3.52 8.51 -13.93
C ILE A 82 4.31 7.20 -13.96
N ARG A 83 4.66 6.61 -12.81
CA ARG A 83 5.38 5.33 -12.77
C ARG A 83 4.59 4.18 -13.37
N VAL A 84 3.30 4.05 -13.03
CA VAL A 84 2.43 3.04 -13.63
C VAL A 84 2.34 3.24 -15.14
N ARG A 85 2.21 4.49 -15.61
CA ARG A 85 2.23 4.80 -17.05
C ARG A 85 3.54 4.37 -17.71
N LEU A 86 4.67 4.73 -17.13
CA LEU A 86 5.99 4.37 -17.67
C LEU A 86 6.20 2.85 -17.68
N HIS A 87 5.65 2.14 -16.69
CA HIS A 87 5.67 0.69 -16.65
C HIS A 87 4.85 0.05 -17.78
N ILE A 88 3.62 0.52 -17.99
CA ILE A 88 2.77 0.08 -19.10
C ILE A 88 3.44 0.36 -20.46
N LEU A 89 4.12 1.50 -20.58
CA LEU A 89 4.89 1.87 -21.77
C LEU A 89 6.24 1.14 -21.89
N LYS A 90 6.55 0.21 -20.97
CA LYS A 90 7.81 -0.56 -20.90
C LYS A 90 9.07 0.32 -20.85
N ARG A 91 8.94 1.56 -20.36
CA ARG A 91 10.06 2.49 -20.15
C ARG A 91 10.77 2.24 -18.82
N ILE A 92 10.01 1.80 -17.82
CA ILE A 92 10.55 1.35 -16.54
C ILE A 92 9.96 -0.03 -16.20
N ARG A 93 10.65 -0.79 -15.37
CA ARG A 93 10.12 -2.02 -14.79
C ARG A 93 9.77 -1.76 -13.33
N LEU A 94 8.54 -2.10 -12.95
CA LEU A 94 8.14 -2.22 -11.55
C LEU A 94 8.27 -3.70 -11.18
N ASP A 95 8.82 -3.95 -10.01
CA ASP A 95 9.07 -5.28 -9.48
C ASP A 95 8.83 -5.31 -7.97
N GLY A 96 8.72 -6.52 -7.42
CA GLY A 96 8.47 -6.76 -6.00
C GLY A 96 7.23 -6.04 -5.47
N GLU A 97 7.38 -5.44 -4.29
CA GLU A 97 6.35 -4.66 -3.59
C GLU A 97 5.75 -3.54 -4.44
N LYS A 98 6.54 -2.87 -5.29
CA LYS A 98 6.06 -1.75 -6.11
C LYS A 98 5.12 -2.23 -7.22
N LEU A 99 5.40 -3.41 -7.76
CA LEU A 99 4.50 -4.05 -8.71
C LEU A 99 3.19 -4.44 -8.03
N LEU A 100 3.25 -4.98 -6.81
CA LEU A 100 2.04 -5.31 -6.04
C LEU A 100 1.19 -4.05 -5.77
N ALA A 101 1.81 -2.93 -5.42
CA ALA A 101 1.11 -1.67 -5.24
C ALA A 101 0.52 -1.08 -6.53
N ALA A 102 1.16 -1.33 -7.68
CA ALA A 102 0.64 -0.89 -8.98
C ALA A 102 -0.68 -1.57 -9.35
N HIS A 103 -1.03 -2.71 -8.75
CA HIS A 103 -2.33 -3.36 -8.90
C HIS A 103 -3.40 -2.67 -8.04
N ALA A 104 -3.78 -1.45 -8.47
CA ALA A 104 -4.74 -0.63 -7.76
C ALA A 104 -6.20 -1.06 -7.97
N SER A 105 -6.50 -1.68 -9.11
CA SER A 105 -7.86 -2.15 -9.45
C SER A 105 -7.89 -3.56 -9.99
N THR A 106 -6.81 -4.04 -10.59
CA THR A 106 -6.69 -5.42 -11.07
C THR A 106 -6.18 -6.35 -9.98
N GLU A 107 -6.42 -7.64 -10.17
CA GLU A 107 -5.86 -8.66 -9.29
C GLU A 107 -4.33 -8.73 -9.47
N ILE A 108 -3.61 -8.99 -8.38
CA ILE A 108 -2.15 -9.19 -8.36
C ILE A 108 -1.67 -10.31 -9.31
N SER A 109 -2.55 -11.24 -9.68
CA SER A 109 -2.28 -12.34 -10.62
C SER A 109 -2.23 -11.89 -12.09
N LYS A 110 -2.79 -10.71 -12.40
CA LYS A 110 -2.86 -10.15 -13.75
C LYS A 110 -1.69 -9.20 -13.99
N ASN A 111 -1.52 -8.75 -15.22
CA ASN A 111 -0.55 -7.69 -15.51
C ASN A 111 -1.17 -6.32 -15.17
N VAL A 112 -0.34 -5.39 -14.69
CA VAL A 112 -0.71 -3.99 -14.52
C VAL A 112 -1.22 -3.44 -15.85
N SER A 113 -2.45 -2.94 -15.83
CA SER A 113 -3.17 -2.55 -17.03
C SER A 113 -3.56 -1.07 -17.01
N ALA A 114 -4.16 -0.60 -18.11
CA ALA A 114 -4.74 0.75 -18.15
C ALA A 114 -5.83 0.95 -17.07
N ALA A 115 -6.48 -0.12 -16.60
CA ALA A 115 -7.47 -0.02 -15.52
C ALA A 115 -6.85 0.45 -14.21
N ASP A 116 -5.66 -0.03 -13.86
CA ASP A 116 -4.93 0.38 -12.66
C ASP A 116 -4.48 1.84 -12.74
N TYR A 117 -3.96 2.22 -13.90
CA TYR A 117 -3.61 3.61 -14.21
C TYR A 117 -4.82 4.55 -14.07
N ILE A 118 -5.97 4.16 -14.60
CA ILE A 118 -7.22 4.92 -14.47
C ILE A 118 -7.66 4.98 -13.00
N ALA A 119 -7.55 3.88 -12.24
CA ALA A 119 -7.92 3.85 -10.83
C ALA A 119 -7.09 4.84 -9.99
N ILE A 120 -5.77 4.87 -10.19
CA ILE A 120 -4.89 5.86 -9.54
C ILE A 120 -5.28 7.29 -9.94
N ARG A 121 -5.56 7.52 -11.22
CA ARG A 121 -6.03 8.83 -11.70
C ARG A 121 -7.32 9.26 -11.04
N LEU A 122 -8.31 8.36 -10.93
CA LEU A 122 -9.60 8.65 -10.32
C LEU A 122 -9.48 8.91 -8.82
N HIS A 123 -8.53 8.25 -8.16
CA HIS A 123 -8.20 8.49 -6.75
C HIS A 123 -7.63 9.88 -6.53
N ILE A 124 -6.63 10.28 -7.35
CA ILE A 124 -6.04 11.63 -7.30
C ILE A 124 -7.11 12.71 -7.56
N LEU A 125 -8.03 12.45 -8.49
CA LEU A 125 -9.15 13.34 -8.81
C LEU A 125 -10.29 13.31 -7.79
N LYS A 126 -10.17 12.50 -6.71
CA LYS A 126 -11.21 12.29 -5.68
C LYS A 126 -12.57 11.86 -6.24
N LYS A 127 -12.59 11.25 -7.43
CA LYS A 127 -13.81 10.75 -8.08
C LYS A 127 -14.14 9.31 -7.68
N LYS A 128 -13.11 8.50 -7.44
CA LYS A 128 -13.24 7.12 -6.97
C LYS A 128 -12.04 6.78 -6.09
N LEU A 129 -12.29 6.37 -4.86
CA LEU A 129 -11.22 5.97 -3.95
C LEU A 129 -10.78 4.53 -4.25
N ILE A 130 -9.48 4.27 -4.13
CA ILE A 130 -8.93 2.91 -4.24
C ILE A 130 -9.24 2.19 -2.94
N VAL A 131 -9.82 1.00 -3.06
CA VAL A 131 -10.12 0.14 -1.92
C VAL A 131 -8.90 -0.71 -1.61
N GLN A 132 -8.39 -0.58 -0.38
CA GLN A 132 -7.18 -1.26 0.10
C GLN A 132 -7.44 -2.73 0.44
#